data_AF-A0A838DLM3-F1
#
_entry.id   AF-A0A838DLM3-F1
#
_cell.length_a   1.000
_cell.length_b   1.000
_cell.length_c   1.000
_cell.angle_alpha   90.00
_cell.angle_beta   90.00
_cell.angle_gamma   90.00
#
_symmetry.space_group_name_H-M   'P 1'
#
loop_
_entity.id
_entity.type
_entity.pdbx_description
1 polymer ?
#
loop_
_entity_poly.entity_id
_entity_poly.type
_entity_poly.pdbx_seq_one_letter_code
_entity_poly.pdbx_strand_id
1 'polypeptide(L)'
;MDDLTRASGMPLALDKEQLSLHFGPGMLAPHPERRTVDDVRSMLEDPHAQGPDLLYTVYMGLGREEERERIAAQGLIYGSVLYNTGTVGQERLRGQGHIHSLKAGTPYRYSEVFEFWTGSGWVYLQRESAPVVTRAFLVPFQPGDHLVVPCGWVHIVISDGRDVVTFGAWAARDNTLEYTDLRALGGPAHFMRADGSVVVNPRYTSVPEVTYLPLSALPDIAIPHDRPIYTSWKERPALFDFIANPEQLGDVWSQM
;
A
#
# COMPACT_ATOMS: atom_id res chain seq x y z
N MET A 1 17.71 15.92 2.34
CA MET A 1 16.47 15.68 1.58
C MET A 1 16.84 14.98 0.29
N ASP A 2 16.16 13.90 -0.02
CA ASP A 2 16.43 13.09 -1.21
C ASP A 2 15.47 13.53 -2.32
N ASP A 3 15.99 13.83 -3.51
CA ASP A 3 15.17 14.24 -4.66
C ASP A 3 14.45 13.02 -5.25
N LEU A 4 13.11 13.05 -5.23
CA LEU A 4 12.23 12.01 -5.78
C LEU A 4 11.68 12.39 -7.15
N THR A 5 12.14 13.46 -7.78
CA THR A 5 11.55 13.97 -9.04
C THR A 5 11.57 12.94 -10.15
N ARG A 6 12.70 12.26 -10.32
CA ARG A 6 12.84 11.22 -11.34
C ARG A 6 12.03 9.96 -10.99
N ALA A 7 12.00 9.59 -9.71
CA ALA A 7 11.33 8.37 -9.25
C ALA A 7 9.80 8.52 -9.27
N SER A 8 9.26 9.67 -8.89
CA SER A 8 7.81 9.88 -8.80
C SER A 8 7.18 10.49 -10.06
N GLY A 9 7.98 11.07 -10.95
CA GLY A 9 7.48 11.88 -12.06
C GLY A 9 6.90 13.23 -11.63
N MET A 10 7.09 13.63 -10.38
CA MET A 10 6.58 14.87 -9.77
C MET A 10 7.67 15.57 -8.96
N PRO A 11 7.68 16.91 -8.85
CA PRO A 11 8.70 17.63 -8.08
C PRO A 11 8.51 17.42 -6.57
N LEU A 12 9.02 16.29 -6.07
CA LEU A 12 8.94 15.85 -4.69
C LEU A 12 10.35 15.67 -4.11
N ALA A 13 10.52 16.00 -2.83
CA ALA A 13 11.72 15.64 -2.09
C ALA A 13 11.37 15.01 -0.74
N LEU A 14 12.10 13.97 -0.36
CA LEU A 14 11.92 13.22 0.88
C LEU A 14 12.78 13.81 2.00
N ASP A 15 12.16 14.16 3.11
CA ASP A 15 12.83 14.35 4.39
C ASP A 15 12.67 13.08 5.24
N LYS A 16 13.75 12.30 5.32
CA LYS A 16 13.79 11.04 6.08
C LYS A 16 13.76 11.26 7.60
N GLU A 17 14.29 12.38 8.09
CA GLU A 17 14.34 12.67 9.53
C GLU A 17 12.95 13.07 10.04
N GLN A 18 12.23 13.88 9.27
CA GLN A 18 10.88 14.32 9.61
C GLN A 18 9.78 13.37 9.13
N LEU A 19 10.14 12.34 8.36
CA LEU A 19 9.24 11.41 7.68
C LEU A 19 8.16 12.17 6.90
N SER A 20 8.58 13.11 6.05
CA SER A 20 7.71 14.01 5.30
C SER A 20 8.17 14.26 3.87
N LEU A 21 7.25 14.78 3.05
CA LEU A 21 7.53 15.22 1.69
C LEU A 21 7.55 16.74 1.62
N HIS A 22 8.49 17.25 0.83
CA HIS A 22 8.48 18.62 0.34
C HIS A 22 7.93 18.65 -1.07
N PHE A 23 7.05 19.62 -1.30
CA PHE A 23 6.32 19.78 -2.56
C PHE A 23 6.92 20.96 -3.34
N GLY A 24 7.37 20.68 -4.56
CA GLY A 24 7.82 21.72 -5.48
C GLY A 24 6.66 22.53 -6.08
N PRO A 25 6.97 23.50 -6.95
CA PRO A 25 5.97 24.39 -7.55
C PRO A 25 4.87 23.64 -8.31
N GLY A 26 3.62 24.11 -8.17
CA GLY A 26 2.46 23.58 -8.89
C GLY A 26 1.93 22.24 -8.38
N MET A 27 2.37 21.80 -7.19
CA MET A 27 1.89 20.59 -6.53
C MET A 27 0.70 20.88 -5.62
N LEU A 28 -0.29 19.99 -5.64
CA LEU A 28 -1.25 19.85 -4.57
C LEU A 28 -0.52 19.30 -3.34
N ALA A 29 -0.46 20.09 -2.27
CA ALA A 29 0.22 19.76 -1.01
C ALA A 29 -0.82 19.46 0.09
N PRO A 30 -1.36 18.24 0.18
CA PRO A 30 -2.32 17.88 1.22
C PRO A 30 -1.65 17.84 2.60
N HIS A 31 -2.44 18.04 3.65
CA HIS A 31 -1.96 17.82 5.01
C HIS A 31 -1.63 16.34 5.23
N PRO A 32 -0.51 16.02 5.91
CA PRO A 32 -0.16 14.65 6.21
C PRO A 32 -1.07 14.06 7.29
N GLU A 33 -1.45 12.80 7.09
CA GLU A 33 -1.91 11.94 8.18
C GLU A 33 -0.70 11.19 8.77
N ARG A 34 -0.42 11.44 10.04
CA ARG A 34 0.66 10.77 10.77
C ARG A 34 0.09 9.64 11.62
N ARG A 35 0.72 8.47 11.58
CA ARG A 35 0.31 7.27 12.30
C ARG A 35 1.42 6.83 13.24
N THR A 36 1.09 6.85 14.51
CA THR A 36 1.99 6.52 15.62
C THR A 36 1.90 5.05 15.98
N VAL A 37 2.81 4.59 16.85
CA VAL A 37 2.73 3.26 17.43
C VAL A 37 1.43 3.06 18.20
N ASP A 38 0.98 4.07 18.93
CA ASP A 38 -0.24 4.03 19.73
C ASP A 38 -1.50 3.83 18.87
N ASP A 39 -1.53 4.42 17.67
CA ASP A 39 -2.64 4.26 16.72
C ASP A 39 -2.83 2.81 16.24
N VAL A 40 -1.78 1.98 16.31
CA VAL A 40 -1.78 0.63 15.72
C VAL A 40 -1.64 -0.50 16.74
N ARG A 41 -1.43 -0.21 18.03
CA ARG A 41 -1.16 -1.21 19.09
C ARG A 41 -2.10 -2.40 19.08
N SER A 42 -3.39 -2.15 18.92
CA SER A 42 -4.43 -3.19 18.94
C SER A 42 -4.27 -4.25 17.84
N MET A 43 -3.48 -3.96 16.81
CA MET A 43 -3.23 -4.84 15.66
C MET A 43 -1.80 -5.37 15.60
N LEU A 44 -0.98 -5.13 16.63
CA LEU A 44 0.36 -5.71 16.74
C LEU A 44 0.28 -7.13 17.33
N GLU A 45 1.31 -7.93 17.04
CA GLU A 45 1.59 -9.22 17.67
C GLU A 45 1.67 -9.05 19.19
N ASP A 46 2.45 -8.07 19.63
CA ASP A 46 2.52 -7.62 21.03
C ASP A 46 2.04 -6.16 21.13
N PRO A 47 0.84 -5.91 21.67
CA PRO A 47 0.30 -4.55 21.85
C PRO A 47 1.15 -3.65 22.76
N HIS A 48 2.01 -4.23 23.60
CA HIS A 48 2.90 -3.50 24.51
C HIS A 48 4.29 -3.26 23.93
N ALA A 49 4.54 -3.74 22.71
CA ALA A 49 5.80 -3.54 22.00
C ALA A 49 6.16 -2.05 21.89
N GLN A 50 7.47 -1.82 21.91
CA GLN A 50 8.07 -0.50 21.73
C GLN A 50 8.64 -0.40 20.31
N GLY A 51 8.67 0.80 19.77
CA GLY A 51 9.19 1.09 18.44
C GLY A 51 9.30 2.60 18.25
N PRO A 52 9.54 3.08 17.02
CA PRO A 52 9.49 4.50 16.73
C PRO A 52 8.11 5.08 17.08
N ASP A 53 8.08 6.27 17.68
CA ASP A 53 6.81 6.95 18.00
C ASP A 53 5.97 7.17 16.74
N LEU A 54 6.59 7.64 15.66
CA LEU A 54 5.99 7.80 14.34
C LEU A 54 6.36 6.59 13.46
N LEU A 55 5.35 5.83 13.03
CA LEU A 55 5.54 4.66 12.18
C LEU A 55 5.46 5.03 10.70
N TYR A 56 4.46 5.80 10.31
CA TYR A 56 4.31 6.22 8.92
C TYR A 56 3.52 7.52 8.75
N THR A 57 3.77 8.16 7.61
CA THR A 57 3.06 9.37 7.16
C THR A 57 2.38 9.09 5.83
N VAL A 58 1.13 9.54 5.68
CA VAL A 58 0.34 9.41 4.46
C VAL A 58 -0.05 10.78 3.94
N TYR A 59 0.10 10.99 2.63
CA TYR A 59 -0.38 12.16 1.91
C TYR A 59 -1.41 11.69 0.87
N MET A 60 -2.70 11.93 1.11
CA MET A 60 -3.77 11.61 0.15
C MET A 60 -4.17 12.84 -0.67
N GLY A 61 -4.32 12.68 -1.98
CA GLY A 61 -4.67 13.78 -2.88
C GLY A 61 -3.46 14.56 -3.40
N LEU A 62 -2.32 13.88 -3.53
CA LEU A 62 -1.15 14.40 -4.23
C LEU A 62 -1.40 14.48 -5.74
N GLY A 63 -0.63 15.33 -6.42
CA GLY A 63 -0.69 15.50 -7.87
C GLY A 63 -0.33 16.94 -8.25
N ARG A 64 -0.22 17.23 -9.54
CA ARG A 64 -0.03 18.61 -10.00
C ARG A 64 -1.39 19.29 -10.15
N GLU A 65 -1.44 20.56 -9.82
CA GLU A 65 -2.68 21.36 -9.82
C GLU A 65 -3.39 21.30 -11.18
N GLU A 66 -2.63 21.35 -12.28
CA GLU A 66 -3.13 21.31 -13.65
C GLU A 66 -3.83 19.99 -14.03
N GLU A 67 -3.60 18.91 -13.27
CA GLU A 67 -4.19 17.59 -13.53
C GLU A 67 -5.33 17.24 -12.59
N ARG A 68 -5.60 18.08 -11.58
CA ARG A 68 -6.60 17.84 -10.53
C ARG A 68 -7.96 17.41 -11.07
N GLU A 69 -8.46 18.13 -12.06
CA GLU A 69 -9.78 17.87 -12.67
C GLU A 69 -9.79 16.57 -13.46
N ARG A 70 -8.69 16.25 -14.17
CA ARG A 70 -8.55 15.00 -14.93
C ARG A 70 -8.51 13.79 -14.01
N ILE A 71 -7.75 13.87 -12.92
CA ILE A 71 -7.68 12.81 -11.90
C ILE A 71 -9.07 12.57 -11.31
N ALA A 72 -9.76 13.64 -10.92
CA ALA A 72 -11.09 13.55 -10.34
C ALA A 72 -12.14 13.01 -11.33
N ALA A 73 -12.11 13.44 -12.59
CA ALA A 73 -13.03 12.99 -13.63
C ALA A 73 -12.91 11.48 -13.95
N GLN A 74 -11.71 10.91 -13.76
CA GLN A 74 -11.47 9.48 -13.88
C GLN A 74 -11.84 8.68 -12.60
N GLY A 75 -12.26 9.36 -11.54
CA GLY A 75 -12.57 8.72 -10.26
C GLY A 75 -11.33 8.21 -9.52
N LEU A 76 -10.17 8.84 -9.75
CA LEU A 76 -8.91 8.46 -9.12
C LEU A 76 -8.51 9.45 -8.01
N ILE A 77 -7.62 8.98 -7.15
CA ILE A 77 -6.83 9.78 -6.22
C ILE A 77 -5.41 9.23 -6.18
N TYR A 78 -4.42 10.12 -6.14
CA TYR A 78 -3.03 9.74 -5.93
C TYR A 78 -2.62 10.02 -4.49
N GLY A 79 -1.87 9.12 -3.89
CA GLY A 79 -1.32 9.29 -2.56
C GLY A 79 0.15 8.90 -2.50
N SER A 80 0.78 9.21 -1.36
CA SER A 80 2.11 8.70 -1.02
C SER A 80 2.16 8.31 0.45
N VAL A 81 2.89 7.24 0.73
CA VAL A 81 3.09 6.73 2.08
C VAL A 81 4.58 6.59 2.36
N LEU A 82 4.98 6.99 3.55
CA LEU A 82 6.36 6.97 4.03
C LEU A 82 6.41 6.14 5.32
N TYR A 83 7.08 4.99 5.29
CA TYR A 83 7.31 4.16 6.47
C TYR A 83 8.69 4.44 7.07
N ASN A 84 8.74 4.58 8.38
CA ASN A 84 9.97 4.77 9.12
C ASN A 84 10.86 3.51 9.09
N THR A 85 12.07 3.64 9.63
CA THR A 85 13.03 2.54 9.78
C THR A 85 12.78 1.76 11.07
N GLY A 86 13.45 0.60 11.21
CA GLY A 86 13.41 -0.21 12.42
C GLY A 86 12.24 -1.18 12.50
N THR A 87 11.83 -1.46 13.74
CA THR A 87 10.91 -2.54 14.12
C THR A 87 9.97 -2.06 15.22
N VAL A 88 8.87 -2.79 15.44
CA VAL A 88 8.00 -2.60 16.60
C VAL A 88 8.04 -3.89 17.43
N GLY A 89 8.84 -3.88 18.50
CA GLY A 89 9.19 -5.09 19.25
C GLY A 89 9.91 -6.09 18.36
N GLN A 90 9.31 -7.26 18.16
CA GLN A 90 9.84 -8.29 17.26
C GLN A 90 9.32 -8.15 15.83
N GLU A 91 8.24 -7.40 15.60
CA GLU A 91 7.65 -7.23 14.27
C GLU A 91 8.47 -6.25 13.41
N ARG A 92 8.54 -6.53 12.11
CA ARG A 92 8.92 -5.54 11.10
C ARG A 92 7.94 -4.37 11.14
N LEU A 93 8.45 -3.15 10.97
CA LEU A 93 7.59 -1.96 10.86
C LEU A 93 6.70 -2.08 9.62
N ARG A 94 5.40 -1.82 9.80
CA ARG A 94 4.38 -1.98 8.74
C ARG A 94 3.20 -1.03 8.91
N GLY A 95 2.36 -0.99 7.88
CA GLY A 95 1.05 -0.38 7.96
C GLY A 95 0.07 -1.17 8.84
N GLN A 96 -1.06 -0.52 9.15
CA GLN A 96 -2.20 -1.19 9.81
C GLN A 96 -2.74 -2.35 8.97
N GLY A 97 -2.76 -2.17 7.65
CA GLY A 97 -3.49 -3.04 6.73
C GLY A 97 -4.95 -2.71 6.66
N HIS A 98 -5.53 -2.96 5.50
CA HIS A 98 -6.95 -2.75 5.23
C HIS A 98 -7.38 -3.54 4.00
N ILE A 99 -8.69 -3.63 3.81
CA ILE A 99 -9.31 -4.03 2.56
C ILE A 99 -10.09 -2.85 1.98
N HIS A 100 -10.13 -2.76 0.66
CA HIS A 100 -10.90 -1.74 -0.06
C HIS A 100 -12.38 -2.04 -0.05
N SER A 101 -13.22 -1.02 0.01
CA SER A 101 -14.68 -1.18 0.02
C SER A 101 -15.23 -1.77 -1.29
N LEU A 102 -16.44 -2.31 -1.20
CA LEU A 102 -17.23 -2.68 -2.38
C LEU A 102 -17.50 -1.44 -3.25
N LYS A 103 -17.37 -1.60 -4.56
CA LYS A 103 -17.85 -0.61 -5.52
C LYS A 103 -19.37 -0.71 -5.61
N ALA A 104 -20.05 0.42 -5.48
CA ALA A 104 -21.51 0.46 -5.55
C ALA A 104 -22.02 -0.11 -6.88
N GLY A 105 -22.98 -1.02 -6.81
CA GLY A 105 -23.60 -1.63 -7.99
C GLY A 105 -22.81 -2.77 -8.64
N THR A 106 -21.68 -3.21 -8.07
CA THR A 106 -20.91 -4.36 -8.58
C THR A 106 -20.52 -5.33 -7.45
N PRO A 107 -20.14 -6.59 -7.75
CA PRO A 107 -19.62 -7.51 -6.75
C PRO A 107 -18.12 -7.30 -6.45
N TYR A 108 -17.47 -6.30 -7.07
CA TYR A 108 -16.03 -6.07 -6.97
C TYR A 108 -15.71 -5.02 -5.91
N ARG A 109 -14.55 -5.17 -5.27
CA ARG A 109 -13.93 -4.14 -4.41
C ARG A 109 -12.93 -3.34 -5.24
N TYR A 110 -12.61 -2.11 -4.85
CA TYR A 110 -11.63 -1.31 -5.60
C TYR A 110 -10.22 -1.93 -5.59
N SER A 111 -9.42 -1.62 -6.61
CA SER A 111 -8.02 -2.02 -6.74
C SER A 111 -7.08 -0.84 -6.43
N GLU A 112 -5.77 -1.07 -6.47
CA GLU A 112 -4.73 -0.07 -6.24
C GLU A 112 -3.48 -0.38 -7.07
N VAL A 113 -2.65 0.62 -7.35
CA VAL A 113 -1.33 0.43 -7.95
C VAL A 113 -0.28 1.21 -7.17
N PHE A 114 0.77 0.52 -6.72
CA PHE A 114 1.93 1.10 -6.04
C PHE A 114 3.11 1.29 -6.98
N GLU A 115 3.91 2.31 -6.69
CA GLU A 115 5.26 2.51 -7.20
C GLU A 115 6.20 2.82 -6.03
N PHE A 116 7.17 1.93 -5.78
CA PHE A 116 8.14 2.10 -4.70
C PHE A 116 9.32 2.99 -5.13
N TRP A 117 9.61 4.04 -4.38
CA TRP A 117 10.66 5.01 -4.70
C TRP A 117 11.92 4.84 -3.86
N THR A 118 11.78 4.45 -2.59
CA THR A 118 12.89 4.22 -1.67
C THR A 118 12.62 3.03 -0.75
N GLY A 119 13.68 2.50 -0.15
CA GLY A 119 13.60 1.36 0.75
C GLY A 119 13.19 0.06 0.07
N SER A 120 13.12 -1.01 0.84
CA SER A 120 12.71 -2.33 0.35
C SER A 120 11.90 -3.06 1.42
N GLY A 121 11.22 -4.13 1.03
CA GLY A 121 10.38 -4.88 1.96
C GLY A 121 9.46 -5.84 1.23
N TRP A 122 8.27 -6.02 1.79
CA TRP A 122 7.25 -6.90 1.25
C TRP A 122 5.88 -6.25 1.26
N VAL A 123 5.06 -6.56 0.26
CA VAL A 123 3.62 -6.41 0.34
C VAL A 123 3.04 -7.75 0.78
N TYR A 124 2.47 -7.78 1.97
CA TYR A 124 1.67 -8.90 2.43
C TYR A 124 0.25 -8.77 1.91
N LEU A 125 -0.24 -9.84 1.28
CA LEU A 125 -1.61 -9.94 0.77
C LEU A 125 -2.30 -11.10 1.48
N GLN A 126 -3.52 -10.92 1.96
CA GLN A 126 -4.40 -12.04 2.33
C GLN A 126 -5.76 -11.89 1.68
N ARG A 127 -6.34 -13.01 1.24
CA ARG A 127 -7.54 -12.98 0.41
C ARG A 127 -8.75 -12.48 1.20
N GLU A 128 -8.94 -12.98 2.41
CA GLU A 128 -10.09 -12.65 3.24
C GLU A 128 -9.72 -11.70 4.38
N SER A 129 -10.64 -10.78 4.69
CA SER A 129 -10.67 -10.04 5.95
C SER A 129 -11.64 -10.72 6.92
N ALA A 130 -11.38 -11.99 7.23
CA ALA A 130 -12.27 -12.85 8.01
C ALA A 130 -11.48 -13.89 8.83
N PRO A 131 -12.10 -14.56 9.83
CA PRO A 131 -11.41 -15.55 10.66
C PRO A 131 -10.83 -16.75 9.91
N VAL A 132 -11.30 -17.04 8.70
CA VAL A 132 -10.77 -18.09 7.83
C VAL A 132 -10.13 -17.40 6.63
N VAL A 133 -8.81 -17.56 6.51
CA VAL A 133 -8.05 -17.10 5.35
C VAL A 133 -7.69 -18.31 4.49
N THR A 134 -7.87 -18.20 3.18
CA THR A 134 -7.62 -19.29 2.23
C THR A 134 -6.30 -19.11 1.48
N ARG A 135 -5.85 -17.87 1.28
CA ARG A 135 -4.58 -17.54 0.62
C ARG A 135 -3.89 -16.37 1.30
N ALA A 136 -2.58 -16.48 1.43
CA ALA A 136 -1.72 -15.42 1.94
C ALA A 136 -0.40 -15.38 1.14
N PHE A 137 0.03 -14.19 0.74
CA PHE A 137 1.22 -13.96 -0.07
C PHE A 137 2.14 -12.93 0.56
N LEU A 138 3.44 -13.11 0.35
CA LEU A 138 4.46 -12.07 0.54
C LEU A 138 5.12 -11.78 -0.79
N VAL A 139 4.96 -10.55 -1.27
CA VAL A 139 5.54 -10.08 -2.53
C VAL A 139 6.69 -9.12 -2.21
N PRO A 140 7.95 -9.47 -2.47
CA PRO A 140 9.06 -8.57 -2.22
C PRO A 140 9.03 -7.38 -3.19
N PHE A 141 9.49 -6.22 -2.72
CA PHE A 141 9.66 -5.04 -3.56
C PHE A 141 11.00 -4.34 -3.25
N GLN A 142 11.47 -3.58 -4.24
CA GLN A 142 12.61 -2.67 -4.19
C GLN A 142 12.29 -1.37 -4.95
N PRO A 143 13.14 -0.33 -4.87
CA PRO A 143 12.91 0.92 -5.60
C PRO A 143 12.78 0.70 -7.12
N GLY A 144 11.77 1.32 -7.72
CA GLY A 144 11.40 1.18 -9.13
C GLY A 144 10.36 0.09 -9.42
N ASP A 145 10.03 -0.76 -8.45
CA ASP A 145 9.00 -1.77 -8.64
C ASP A 145 7.60 -1.16 -8.63
N HIS A 146 6.76 -1.66 -9.54
CA HIS A 146 5.33 -1.39 -9.55
C HIS A 146 4.57 -2.65 -9.14
N LEU A 147 3.56 -2.47 -8.29
CA LEU A 147 2.73 -3.57 -7.81
C LEU A 147 1.26 -3.22 -7.98
N VAL A 148 0.50 -4.10 -8.61
CA VAL A 148 -0.97 -4.00 -8.62
C VAL A 148 -1.54 -4.75 -7.43
N VAL A 149 -2.30 -4.05 -6.59
CA VAL A 149 -3.05 -4.64 -5.48
C VAL A 149 -4.33 -5.26 -6.05
N PRO A 150 -4.50 -6.58 -5.98
CA PRO A 150 -5.64 -7.23 -6.60
C PRO A 150 -6.93 -6.87 -5.87
N CYS A 151 -8.04 -6.80 -6.60
CA CYS A 151 -9.31 -6.38 -6.03
C CYS A 151 -9.77 -7.32 -4.90
N GLY A 152 -10.16 -6.74 -3.77
CA GLY A 152 -10.70 -7.48 -2.63
C GLY A 152 -9.68 -8.31 -1.85
N TRP A 153 -8.41 -7.93 -1.88
CA TRP A 153 -7.39 -8.47 -0.98
C TRP A 153 -7.09 -7.46 0.12
N VAL A 154 -6.93 -7.97 1.35
CA VAL A 154 -6.26 -7.22 2.40
C VAL A 154 -4.80 -7.07 1.99
N HIS A 155 -4.24 -5.88 2.15
CA HIS A 155 -2.86 -5.60 1.77
C HIS A 155 -2.15 -4.74 2.82
N ILE A 156 -0.87 -5.04 3.02
CA ILE A 156 -0.01 -4.41 4.02
C ILE A 156 1.38 -4.25 3.43
N VAL A 157 1.91 -3.03 3.42
CA VAL A 157 3.33 -2.80 3.16
C VAL A 157 4.10 -3.01 4.46
N ILE A 158 5.13 -3.84 4.39
CA ILE A 158 6.03 -4.23 5.48
C ILE A 158 7.44 -3.79 5.08
N SER A 159 8.04 -2.90 5.87
CA SER A 159 9.40 -2.42 5.66
C SER A 159 10.42 -3.49 6.06
N ASP A 160 11.55 -3.57 5.34
CA ASP A 160 12.71 -4.31 5.82
C ASP A 160 13.42 -3.63 7.00
N GLY A 161 13.04 -2.39 7.31
CA GLY A 161 13.50 -1.62 8.46
C GLY A 161 14.89 -1.00 8.30
N ARG A 162 15.56 -1.14 7.16
CA ARG A 162 16.92 -0.61 6.94
C ARG A 162 16.94 0.82 6.42
N ASP A 163 15.95 1.19 5.61
CA ASP A 163 15.79 2.55 5.09
C ASP A 163 14.30 2.95 5.12
N VAL A 164 14.03 4.25 5.01
CA VAL A 164 12.68 4.76 4.86
C VAL A 164 12.10 4.21 3.57
N VAL A 165 10.99 3.48 3.68
CA VAL A 165 10.23 3.04 2.50
C VAL A 165 9.30 4.18 2.10
N THR A 166 9.40 4.63 0.86
CA THR A 166 8.45 5.60 0.29
C THR A 166 7.92 5.09 -1.02
N PHE A 167 6.63 5.32 -1.25
CA PHE A 167 5.97 4.93 -2.50
C PHE A 167 4.82 5.87 -2.81
N GLY A 168 4.47 5.92 -4.08
CA GLY A 168 3.24 6.52 -4.57
C GLY A 168 2.19 5.47 -4.87
N ALA A 169 0.92 5.85 -4.79
CA ALA A 169 -0.20 4.95 -5.01
C ALA A 169 -1.34 5.60 -5.80
N TRP A 170 -1.80 4.94 -6.86
CA TRP A 170 -3.10 5.23 -7.48
C TRP A 170 -4.19 4.39 -6.82
N ALA A 171 -5.21 5.06 -6.28
CA ALA A 171 -6.39 4.43 -5.70
C ALA A 171 -7.68 5.02 -6.31
N ALA A 172 -8.78 4.30 -6.14
CA ALA A 172 -10.09 4.82 -6.50
C ALA A 172 -10.52 5.90 -5.49
N ARG A 173 -11.06 7.01 -5.99
CA ARG A 173 -11.47 8.17 -5.17
C ARG A 173 -12.63 7.83 -4.23
N ASP A 174 -13.55 7.00 -4.67
CA ASP A 174 -14.74 6.60 -3.93
C ASP A 174 -14.48 5.40 -2.99
N ASN A 175 -13.24 4.94 -2.90
CA ASN A 175 -12.83 3.87 -2.01
C ASN A 175 -12.85 4.33 -0.55
N THR A 176 -13.35 3.47 0.33
CA THR A 176 -13.15 3.61 1.78
C THR A 176 -12.29 2.46 2.30
N LEU A 177 -11.34 2.77 3.16
CA LEU A 177 -10.43 1.78 3.75
C LEU A 177 -11.14 1.10 4.92
N GLU A 178 -11.39 -0.20 4.83
CA GLU A 178 -12.10 -0.99 5.84
C GLU A 178 -11.09 -1.68 6.78
N TYR A 179 -11.19 -1.38 8.08
CA TYR A 179 -10.30 -1.90 9.13
C TYR A 179 -11.00 -2.79 10.16
N THR A 180 -12.33 -2.82 10.17
CA THR A 180 -13.12 -3.34 11.29
C THR A 180 -12.77 -4.78 11.63
N ASP A 181 -12.78 -5.67 10.64
CA ASP A 181 -12.53 -7.10 10.87
C ASP A 181 -11.06 -7.38 11.23
N LEU A 182 -10.11 -6.69 10.58
CA LEU A 182 -8.70 -6.78 10.94
C LEU A 182 -8.45 -6.34 12.38
N ARG A 183 -9.08 -5.24 12.84
CA ARG A 183 -9.00 -4.80 14.23
C ARG A 183 -9.61 -5.80 15.19
N ALA A 184 -10.76 -6.38 14.84
CA ALA A 184 -11.40 -7.42 15.66
C ALA A 184 -10.54 -8.70 15.77
N LEU A 185 -9.80 -9.03 14.71
CA LEU A 185 -8.84 -10.15 14.66
C LEU A 185 -7.45 -9.76 15.19
N GLY A 186 -7.28 -8.54 15.70
CA GLY A 186 -6.02 -8.05 16.24
C GLY A 186 -4.88 -8.04 15.23
N GLY A 187 -5.18 -7.75 13.96
CA GLY A 187 -4.20 -7.60 12.88
C GLY A 187 -4.36 -8.62 11.73
N PRO A 188 -3.34 -8.71 10.87
CA PRO A 188 -3.30 -9.70 9.79
C PRO A 188 -3.24 -11.14 10.32
N ALA A 189 -3.47 -12.11 9.43
CA ALA A 189 -3.35 -13.54 9.73
C ALA A 189 -1.90 -13.97 10.01
N HIS A 190 -0.92 -13.16 9.58
CA HIS A 190 0.50 -13.40 9.81
C HIS A 190 1.22 -12.12 10.25
N PHE A 191 2.13 -12.26 11.22
CA PHE A 191 3.08 -11.24 11.64
C PHE A 191 4.47 -11.59 11.11
N MET A 192 5.12 -10.64 10.44
CA MET A 192 6.49 -10.81 9.97
C MET A 192 7.46 -10.21 10.97
N ARG A 193 8.35 -11.03 11.52
CA ARG A 193 9.33 -10.60 12.52
C ARG A 193 10.67 -10.17 11.89
N ALA A 194 11.45 -9.45 12.69
CA ALA A 194 12.75 -8.90 12.31
C ALA A 194 13.81 -9.96 12.01
N ASP A 195 13.67 -11.17 12.56
CA ASP A 195 14.52 -12.33 12.26
C ASP A 195 14.14 -13.04 10.95
N GLY A 196 13.07 -12.56 10.28
CA GLY A 196 12.55 -13.14 9.04
C GLY A 196 11.49 -14.23 9.25
N SER A 197 11.20 -14.60 10.49
CA SER A 197 10.12 -15.54 10.78
C SER A 197 8.74 -14.94 10.50
N VAL A 198 7.83 -15.79 10.06
CA VAL A 198 6.42 -15.44 9.81
C VAL A 198 5.58 -16.23 10.81
N VAL A 199 4.93 -15.51 11.73
CA VAL A 199 4.18 -16.08 12.85
C VAL A 199 2.70 -15.96 12.58
N VAL A 200 1.96 -17.05 12.75
CA VAL A 200 0.49 -17.08 12.60
C VAL A 200 -0.16 -16.30 13.74
N ASN A 201 -1.12 -15.45 13.40
CA ASN A 201 -1.97 -14.78 14.38
C ASN A 201 -2.99 -15.79 14.96
N PRO A 202 -2.93 -16.11 16.26
CA PRO A 202 -3.77 -17.15 16.87
C PRO A 202 -5.26 -16.76 16.97
N ARG A 203 -5.63 -15.52 16.65
CA ARG A 203 -7.04 -15.08 16.63
C ARG A 203 -7.81 -15.55 15.40
N TYR A 204 -7.12 -16.04 14.37
CA TYR A 204 -7.75 -16.62 13.19
C TYR A 204 -8.09 -18.10 13.43
N THR A 205 -9.20 -18.54 12.87
CA THR A 205 -9.67 -19.93 12.95
C THR A 205 -8.87 -20.86 12.04
N SER A 206 -8.54 -20.38 10.85
CA SER A 206 -7.75 -21.12 9.86
C SER A 206 -6.90 -20.15 9.08
N VAL A 207 -5.61 -20.47 8.98
CA VAL A 207 -4.59 -19.65 8.35
C VAL A 207 -3.76 -20.54 7.43
N PRO A 208 -3.57 -20.18 6.14
CA PRO A 208 -2.76 -20.97 5.22
C PRO A 208 -1.28 -20.65 5.46
N GLU A 209 -0.38 -21.50 4.96
CA GLU A 209 1.02 -21.09 4.85
C GLU A 209 1.16 -19.89 3.90
N VAL A 210 2.07 -18.97 4.23
CA VAL A 210 2.37 -17.84 3.36
C VAL A 210 3.20 -18.31 2.16
N THR A 211 2.72 -17.99 0.96
CA THR A 211 3.48 -18.24 -0.27
C THR A 211 4.25 -16.97 -0.67
N TYR A 212 5.56 -17.11 -0.91
CA TYR A 212 6.37 -16.03 -1.44
C TYR A 212 6.21 -15.97 -2.96
N LEU A 213 5.73 -14.84 -3.47
CA LEU A 213 5.49 -14.65 -4.90
C LEU A 213 6.42 -13.54 -5.41
N PRO A 214 7.16 -13.76 -6.52
CA PRO A 214 7.81 -12.66 -7.21
C PRO A 214 6.75 -11.71 -7.78
N LEU A 215 7.10 -10.43 -7.97
CA LEU A 215 6.20 -9.45 -8.60
C LEU A 215 5.63 -9.93 -9.94
N SER A 216 6.43 -10.64 -10.74
CA SER A 216 6.02 -11.21 -12.02
C SER A 216 4.98 -12.33 -11.95
N ALA A 217 4.66 -12.82 -10.74
CA ALA A 217 3.58 -13.78 -10.54
C ALA A 217 2.22 -13.11 -10.25
N LEU A 218 2.19 -11.79 -10.04
CA LEU A 218 0.94 -11.03 -10.01
C LEU A 218 0.37 -10.88 -11.44
N PRO A 219 -0.95 -10.69 -11.58
CA PRO A 219 -1.57 -10.50 -12.89
C PRO A 219 -0.85 -9.45 -13.72
N ASP A 220 -0.52 -9.83 -14.96
CA ASP A 220 0.11 -8.94 -15.94
C ASP A 220 -0.91 -7.93 -16.46
N ILE A 221 -1.16 -6.92 -15.63
CA ILE A 221 -1.94 -5.74 -15.97
C ILE A 221 -0.92 -4.76 -16.51
N ALA A 222 -1.08 -4.36 -17.78
CA ALA A 222 -0.11 -3.66 -18.63
C ALA A 222 0.31 -2.23 -18.18
N ILE A 223 0.65 -2.08 -16.90
CA ILE A 223 1.27 -0.90 -16.31
C ILE A 223 2.75 -0.91 -16.68
N PRO A 224 3.27 0.13 -17.35
CA PRO A 224 4.68 0.20 -17.71
C PRO A 224 5.56 0.18 -16.45
N HIS A 225 6.67 -0.57 -16.48
CA HIS A 225 7.67 -0.64 -15.40
C HIS A 225 8.92 0.21 -15.70
N ASP A 226 8.97 0.90 -16.84
CA ASP A 226 10.14 1.66 -17.31
C ASP A 226 10.08 3.15 -16.97
N ARG A 227 9.00 3.61 -16.35
CA ARG A 227 8.74 5.02 -16.04
C ARG A 227 7.75 5.16 -14.88
N PRO A 228 7.70 6.31 -14.18
CA PRO A 228 6.82 6.47 -13.04
C PRO A 228 5.34 6.25 -13.34
N ILE A 229 4.58 5.72 -12.39
CA ILE A 229 3.15 5.44 -12.59
C ILE A 229 2.34 6.72 -12.77
N TYR A 230 2.80 7.85 -12.18
CA TYR A 230 2.19 9.16 -12.39
C TYR A 230 2.39 9.64 -13.84
N THR A 231 3.61 9.50 -14.37
CA THR A 231 3.94 9.81 -15.77
C THR A 231 3.19 8.90 -16.74
N SER A 232 3.15 7.60 -16.46
CA SER A 232 2.40 6.61 -17.24
C SER A 232 0.93 6.98 -17.34
N TRP A 233 0.32 7.41 -16.22
CA TRP A 233 -1.06 7.89 -16.20
C TRP A 233 -1.24 9.14 -17.05
N LYS A 234 -0.33 10.13 -16.96
CA LYS A 234 -0.42 11.35 -17.79
C LYS A 234 -0.43 11.05 -19.28
N GLU A 235 0.41 10.11 -19.71
CA GLU A 235 0.58 9.69 -21.10
C GLU A 235 -0.60 8.84 -21.60
N ARG A 236 -1.04 7.87 -20.78
CA ARG A 236 -2.12 6.94 -21.13
C ARG A 236 -3.05 6.69 -19.93
N PRO A 237 -3.96 7.63 -19.62
CA PRO A 237 -4.81 7.54 -18.43
C PRO A 237 -5.65 6.25 -18.37
N ALA A 238 -6.15 5.78 -19.52
CA ALA A 238 -7.02 4.61 -19.61
C ALA A 238 -6.40 3.30 -19.08
N LEU A 239 -5.06 3.21 -19.00
CA LEU A 239 -4.39 2.05 -18.39
C LEU A 239 -4.72 1.88 -16.90
N PHE A 240 -5.20 2.94 -16.24
CA PHE A 240 -5.50 2.98 -14.82
C PHE A 240 -7.02 2.93 -14.52
N ASP A 241 -7.87 2.83 -15.55
CA ASP A 241 -9.34 2.83 -15.39
C ASP A 241 -9.84 1.70 -14.49
N PHE A 242 -9.15 0.55 -14.50
CA PHE A 242 -9.51 -0.62 -13.72
C PHE A 242 -9.44 -0.39 -12.20
N ILE A 243 -8.69 0.63 -11.74
CA ILE A 243 -8.55 0.92 -10.31
C ILE A 243 -9.92 1.33 -9.73
N ALA A 244 -10.61 2.23 -10.43
CA ALA A 244 -11.98 2.65 -10.12
C ALA A 244 -13.04 1.72 -10.72
N ASN A 245 -12.69 0.92 -11.74
CA ASN A 245 -13.58 0.02 -12.44
C ASN A 245 -13.03 -1.42 -12.52
N PRO A 246 -12.81 -2.09 -11.37
CA PRO A 246 -12.18 -3.40 -11.31
C PRO A 246 -12.96 -4.46 -12.08
N GLU A 247 -14.27 -4.30 -12.27
CA GLU A 247 -15.08 -5.20 -13.07
C GLU A 247 -14.62 -5.33 -14.53
N GLN A 248 -13.89 -4.34 -15.06
CA GLN A 248 -13.36 -4.36 -16.43
C GLN A 248 -12.33 -5.48 -16.65
N LEU A 249 -11.62 -5.89 -15.59
CA LEU A 249 -10.63 -6.96 -15.67
C LEU A 249 -11.22 -8.34 -15.34
N GLY A 250 -12.43 -8.41 -14.80
CA GLY A 250 -13.22 -9.64 -14.68
C GLY A 250 -12.43 -10.83 -14.12
N ASP A 251 -12.24 -11.86 -14.97
CA ASP A 251 -11.60 -13.13 -14.62
C ASP A 251 -10.10 -13.01 -14.31
N VAL A 252 -9.42 -11.92 -14.69
CA VAL A 252 -8.02 -11.69 -14.34
C VAL A 252 -7.81 -11.77 -12.82
N TRP A 253 -8.77 -11.30 -12.04
CA TRP A 253 -8.72 -11.34 -10.58
C TRP A 253 -8.84 -12.74 -9.99
N SER A 254 -9.40 -13.70 -10.73
CA SER A 254 -9.58 -15.08 -10.28
C SER A 254 -8.29 -15.92 -10.38
N GLN A 255 -7.27 -15.39 -11.07
CA GLN A 255 -5.98 -16.04 -11.25
C GLN A 255 -5.08 -15.95 -10.02
N MET A 256 -5.53 -15.24 -8.97
CA MET A 256 -4.82 -14.99 -7.71
C MET A 256 -5.44 -15.69 -6.52
#